data_AF-A0A7C6SSC1-F1
#
_entry.id   AF-A0A7C6SSC1-F1
#
_cell.length_a   1.000
_cell.length_b   1.000
_cell.length_c   1.000
_cell.angle_alpha   90.00
_cell.angle_beta   90.00
_cell.angle_gamma   90.00
#
_symmetry.space_group_name_H-M   'P 1'
#
loop_
_entity.id
_entity.type
_entity.pdbx_description
1 polymer ?
#
loop_
_entity_poly.entity_id
_entity_poly.type
_entity_poly.pdbx_seq_one_letter_code
_entity_poly.pdbx_strand_id
1 'polypeptide(L)'
;MEKQLIKCAMELVGKWKQFFGLYTQYAGYLTADMALAIMSVWREWDGEKELTEYDATEVQHIINDYIFDYNENNPQNKLSYFSLQKEETAVLPKLLCVLQKYDLWVEEKIWDSFAEYLRSKATKR
;
A
#
# COMPACT_ATOMS: atom_id res chain seq x y z
N MET A 1 -16.66 8.19 1.78
CA MET A 1 -15.25 8.60 1.89
C MET A 1 -14.50 7.71 2.88
N GLU A 2 -14.53 7.91 4.20
CA GLU A 2 -13.77 7.07 5.15
C GLU A 2 -14.08 5.55 5.04
N LYS A 3 -15.37 5.19 4.91
CA LYS A 3 -15.80 3.80 4.68
C LYS A 3 -15.26 3.20 3.38
N GLN A 4 -14.95 4.00 2.36
CA GLN A 4 -14.36 3.52 1.10
C GLN A 4 -12.87 3.23 1.28
N LEU A 5 -12.13 4.08 2.02
CA LEU A 5 -10.73 3.84 2.35
C LEU A 5 -10.56 2.53 3.12
N ILE A 6 -11.41 2.29 4.13
CA ILE A 6 -11.41 1.04 4.89
C ILE A 6 -11.72 -0.17 3.99
N LYS A 7 -12.72 -0.06 3.10
CA LYS A 7 -13.04 -1.12 2.14
C LYS A 7 -11.88 -1.41 1.19
N CYS A 8 -11.23 -0.37 0.67
CA CYS A 8 -10.04 -0.47 -0.17
C CYS A 8 -8.92 -1.23 0.55
N ALA A 9 -8.59 -0.83 1.78
CA ALA A 9 -7.59 -1.51 2.61
C ALA A 9 -7.94 -2.99 2.86
N MET A 10 -9.21 -3.30 3.14
CA MET A 10 -9.66 -4.69 3.31
C MET A 10 -9.54 -5.50 2.02
N GLU A 11 -9.86 -4.93 0.85
CA GLU A 11 -9.72 -5.62 -0.44
C GLU A 11 -8.24 -5.82 -0.81
N LEU A 12 -7.35 -4.88 -0.51
CA LEU A 12 -5.90 -5.04 -0.67
C LEU A 12 -5.39 -6.24 0.13
N VAL A 13 -5.77 -6.34 1.41
CA VAL A 13 -5.44 -7.50 2.26
C VAL A 13 -5.99 -8.79 1.67
N GLY A 14 -7.22 -8.76 1.14
CA GLY A 14 -7.83 -9.89 0.45
C GLY A 14 -7.04 -10.33 -0.78
N LYS A 15 -6.60 -9.39 -1.63
CA LYS A 15 -5.81 -9.66 -2.83
C LYS A 15 -4.41 -10.16 -2.53
N TRP A 16 -3.75 -9.58 -1.53
CA TRP A 16 -2.47 -10.07 -1.03
C TRP A 16 -2.58 -11.54 -0.60
N LYS A 17 -3.58 -11.86 0.22
CA LYS A 17 -3.84 -13.24 0.65
C LYS A 17 -4.17 -14.17 -0.52
N GLN A 18 -4.93 -13.72 -1.52
CA GLN A 18 -5.21 -14.55 -2.70
C GLN A 18 -3.94 -14.89 -3.49
N PHE A 19 -3.00 -13.93 -3.59
CA PHE A 19 -1.77 -14.12 -4.33
C PHE A 19 -0.78 -15.04 -3.61
N PHE A 20 -0.61 -14.84 -2.29
CA PHE A 20 0.39 -15.57 -1.49
C PHE A 20 -0.17 -16.76 -0.69
N GLY A 21 -1.49 -16.92 -0.58
CA GLY A 21 -2.14 -17.68 0.48
C GLY A 21 -2.73 -19.04 0.11
N LEU A 22 -2.16 -19.78 -0.85
CA LEU A 22 -2.54 -21.18 -1.05
C LEU A 22 -1.37 -22.18 -1.13
N TYR A 23 -0.13 -21.78 -1.46
CA TYR A 23 0.95 -22.76 -1.72
C TYR A 23 2.37 -22.37 -1.27
N THR A 24 2.57 -21.27 -0.53
CA THR A 24 3.94 -20.83 -0.17
C THR A 24 4.11 -20.66 1.33
N GLN A 25 5.18 -21.25 1.88
CA GLN A 25 5.58 -21.07 3.27
C GLN A 25 6.07 -19.65 3.61
N TYR A 26 6.25 -18.73 2.65
CA TYR A 26 6.92 -17.45 2.93
C TYR A 26 6.48 -16.28 2.03
N ALA A 27 5.32 -15.72 2.30
CA ALA A 27 5.13 -14.27 2.18
C ALA A 27 4.17 -13.86 3.31
N GLY A 28 4.57 -12.89 4.12
CA GLY A 28 3.82 -12.47 5.31
C GLY A 28 2.42 -11.92 4.98
N TYR A 29 1.73 -11.39 5.98
CA TYR A 29 0.51 -10.61 5.74
C TYR A 29 0.87 -9.22 5.21
N LEU A 30 0.02 -8.64 4.35
CA LEU A 30 0.08 -7.20 4.06
C LEU A 30 -0.16 -6.44 5.36
N THR A 31 0.86 -5.73 5.84
CA THR A 31 0.75 -4.95 7.08
C THR A 31 -0.09 -3.69 6.85
N ALA A 32 -0.57 -3.09 7.95
CA ALA A 32 -1.30 -1.82 7.86
C ALA A 32 -0.42 -0.71 7.28
N ASP A 33 0.88 -0.69 7.61
CA ASP A 33 1.84 0.28 7.08
C ASP A 33 2.05 0.10 5.57
N MET A 34 2.17 -1.15 5.11
CA MET A 34 2.31 -1.46 3.69
C MET A 34 1.06 -1.05 2.90
N ALA A 35 -0.13 -1.29 3.46
CA ALA A 35 -1.38 -0.85 2.85
C ALA A 35 -1.47 0.69 2.78
N LEU A 36 -1.07 1.38 3.86
CA LEU A 36 -1.02 2.84 3.88
C LEU A 36 -0.05 3.38 2.84
N ALA A 37 1.17 2.82 2.73
CA ALA A 37 2.15 3.23 1.73
C ALA A 37 1.63 3.09 0.30
N ILE A 38 1.06 1.92 -0.06
CA ILE A 38 0.49 1.70 -1.41
C ILE A 38 -0.61 2.72 -1.71
N MET A 39 -1.52 2.93 -0.76
CA MET A 39 -2.65 3.84 -0.95
C MET A 39 -2.20 5.30 -1.02
N SER A 40 -1.20 5.71 -0.24
CA SER A 40 -0.61 7.06 -0.31
C SER A 40 0.04 7.31 -1.65
N VAL A 41 0.88 6.39 -2.12
CA VAL A 41 1.55 6.49 -3.42
C VAL A 41 0.52 6.65 -4.53
N TRP A 42 -0.55 5.84 -4.52
CA TRP A 42 -1.63 5.96 -5.50
C TRP A 42 -2.37 7.30 -5.44
N ARG A 43 -2.65 7.78 -4.22
CA ARG A 43 -3.38 9.03 -3.99
C ARG A 43 -2.59 10.24 -4.47
N GLU A 44 -1.29 10.25 -4.21
CA GLU A 44 -0.39 11.39 -4.43
C GLU A 44 0.39 11.28 -5.74
N TRP A 45 0.12 10.26 -6.55
CA TRP A 45 0.84 10.00 -7.77
C TRP A 45 0.67 11.15 -8.79
N ASP A 46 1.79 11.81 -9.10
CA ASP A 46 1.89 12.87 -10.10
C ASP A 46 3.01 12.60 -11.12
N GLY A 47 3.46 11.35 -11.22
CA GLY A 47 4.55 10.93 -12.10
C GLY A 47 4.20 11.02 -13.59
N GLU A 48 5.22 10.86 -14.42
CA GLU A 48 5.12 11.05 -15.88
C GLU A 48 4.15 10.11 -16.60
N LYS A 49 3.83 8.96 -16.00
CA LYS A 49 2.94 7.92 -16.52
C LYS A 49 2.07 7.38 -15.40
N GLU A 50 0.95 6.75 -15.73
CA GLU A 50 0.15 6.04 -14.73
C GLU A 50 0.94 4.92 -14.06
N LEU A 51 0.76 4.70 -12.75
CA LEU A 51 1.43 3.61 -12.02
C LEU A 51 1.21 2.22 -12.66
N THR A 52 0.09 2.04 -13.37
CA THR A 52 -0.21 0.78 -14.06
C THR A 52 0.59 0.54 -15.34
N GLU A 53 1.34 1.53 -15.81
CA GLU A 53 2.21 1.43 -16.99
C GLU A 53 3.63 0.99 -16.66
N TYR A 54 4.04 1.08 -15.39
CA TYR A 54 5.35 0.61 -14.91
C TYR A 54 5.35 -0.90 -14.70
N ASP A 55 6.52 -1.52 -14.83
CA ASP A 55 6.66 -2.92 -14.45
C ASP A 55 6.58 -3.11 -12.93
N ALA A 56 6.30 -4.33 -12.50
CA ALA A 56 6.07 -4.61 -11.08
C ALA A 56 7.28 -4.30 -10.19
N THR A 57 8.50 -4.45 -10.69
CA THR A 57 9.72 -4.12 -9.95
C THR A 57 9.91 -2.61 -9.86
N GLU A 58 9.65 -1.87 -10.93
CA GLU A 58 9.64 -0.39 -10.91
C GLU A 58 8.59 0.15 -9.93
N VAL A 59 7.37 -0.41 -9.92
CA VAL A 59 6.33 -0.04 -8.94
C VAL A 59 6.79 -0.27 -7.50
N GLN A 60 7.49 -1.38 -7.23
CA GLN A 60 8.06 -1.62 -5.90
C GLN A 60 9.10 -0.56 -5.51
N HIS A 61 9.96 -0.16 -6.46
CA HIS A 61 10.95 0.90 -6.23
C HIS A 61 10.27 2.22 -5.90
N ILE A 62 9.28 2.63 -6.70
CA ILE A 62 8.50 3.85 -6.44
C ILE A 62 7.89 3.85 -5.03
N ILE A 63 7.28 2.73 -4.62
CA ILE A 63 6.69 2.62 -3.28
C ILE A 63 7.76 2.71 -2.19
N ASN A 64 8.92 2.07 -2.39
CA ASN A 64 10.01 2.10 -1.42
C ASN A 64 10.69 3.48 -1.33
N ASP A 65 10.81 4.21 -2.44
CA ASP A 65 11.33 5.57 -2.46
C ASP A 65 10.38 6.52 -1.70
N TYR A 66 9.08 6.39 -1.91
CA TYR A 66 8.08 7.10 -1.10
C TYR A 66 8.22 6.78 0.40
N ILE A 67 8.37 5.51 0.75
CA ILE A 67 8.54 5.08 2.15
C ILE A 67 9.83 5.67 2.74
N PHE A 68 10.91 5.77 1.96
CA PHE A 68 12.15 6.38 2.39
C PHE A 68 11.93 7.84 2.78
N ASP A 69 11.41 8.66 1.86
CA ASP A 69 11.14 10.08 2.09
C ASP A 69 10.14 10.29 3.25
N TYR A 70 9.08 9.47 3.28
CA TYR A 70 8.10 9.51 4.37
C TYR A 70 8.76 9.25 5.72
N ASN A 71 9.63 8.25 5.82
CA ASN A 71 10.30 7.86 7.06
C ASN A 71 11.34 8.86 7.54
N GLU A 72 12.01 9.59 6.64
CA GLU A 72 12.89 10.69 7.00
C GLU A 72 12.10 11.85 7.64
N ASN A 73 10.92 12.15 7.09
CA ASN A 73 10.06 13.23 7.58
C ASN A 73 9.18 12.82 8.78
N ASN A 74 8.96 11.52 9.02
CA ASN A 74 8.05 11.00 10.05
C ASN A 74 8.74 9.94 10.95
N PRO A 75 9.77 10.31 11.73
CA PRO A 75 10.62 9.35 12.45
C PRO A 75 9.88 8.51 13.51
N GLN A 76 8.73 8.98 14.00
CA GLN A 76 7.92 8.29 15.01
C GLN A 76 6.84 7.38 14.43
N ASN A 77 6.53 7.50 13.13
CA ASN A 77 5.42 6.82 12.47
C ASN A 77 5.88 6.04 11.24
N LYS A 78 7.04 5.38 11.32
CA LYS A 78 7.70 4.79 10.15
C LYS A 78 6.85 3.72 9.46
N LEU A 79 6.82 3.75 8.13
CA LEU A 79 6.23 2.73 7.27
C LEU A 79 7.21 1.58 6.99
N SER A 80 6.66 0.40 6.76
CA SER A 80 7.41 -0.83 6.45
C SER A 80 7.71 -0.95 4.95
N TYR A 81 8.98 -1.14 4.60
CA TYR A 81 9.42 -1.36 3.21
C TYR A 81 8.90 -2.67 2.61
N PHE A 82 8.76 -2.68 1.28
CA PHE A 82 8.50 -3.88 0.49
C PHE A 82 9.81 -4.59 0.15
N SER A 83 9.93 -5.84 0.61
CA SER A 83 11.05 -6.73 0.34
C SER A 83 10.59 -7.96 -0.47
N LEU A 84 9.85 -7.72 -1.56
CA LEU A 84 9.39 -8.77 -2.47
C LEU A 84 10.51 -9.22 -3.40
N GLN A 85 10.61 -10.53 -3.65
CA GLN A 85 11.43 -11.12 -4.70
C GLN A 85 10.81 -10.86 -6.08
N LYS A 86 11.60 -11.01 -7.14
CA LYS A 86 11.18 -10.73 -8.53
C LYS A 86 9.89 -11.45 -8.92
N GLU A 87 9.70 -12.69 -8.48
CA GLU A 87 8.50 -13.47 -8.76
C GLU A 87 7.29 -13.02 -7.92
N GLU A 88 7.55 -12.48 -6.72
CA GLU A 88 6.55 -12.00 -5.78
C GLU A 88 6.01 -10.61 -6.16
N THR A 89 6.81 -9.80 -6.89
CA THR A 89 6.37 -8.46 -7.34
C THR A 89 5.15 -8.53 -8.24
N ALA A 90 4.87 -9.66 -8.88
CA ALA A 90 3.67 -9.87 -9.69
C ALA A 90 2.34 -9.70 -8.91
N VAL A 91 2.37 -9.60 -7.58
CA VAL A 91 1.22 -9.16 -6.76
C VAL A 91 0.86 -7.70 -6.98
N LEU A 92 1.85 -6.83 -7.22
CA LEU A 92 1.68 -5.37 -7.23
C LEU A 92 0.69 -4.89 -8.30
N PRO A 93 0.73 -5.36 -9.56
CA PRO A 93 -0.31 -5.03 -10.53
C PRO A 93 -1.73 -5.40 -10.07
N LYS A 94 -1.89 -6.51 -9.33
CA LYS A 94 -3.20 -6.92 -8.79
C LYS A 94 -3.67 -5.99 -7.67
N LEU A 95 -2.76 -5.44 -6.88
CA LEU A 95 -3.06 -4.43 -5.86
C LEU A 95 -3.46 -3.11 -6.52
N LEU A 96 -2.74 -2.66 -7.56
CA LEU A 96 -3.11 -1.45 -8.31
C LEU A 96 -4.52 -1.54 -8.90
N CYS A 97 -4.91 -2.69 -9.46
CA CYS A 97 -6.29 -2.92 -9.93
C CYS A 97 -7.35 -2.83 -8.81
N VAL A 98 -6.99 -3.02 -7.53
CA VAL A 98 -7.90 -2.73 -6.42
C VAL A 98 -8.06 -1.23 -6.29
N LEU A 99 -6.96 -0.48 -6.24
CA LEU A 99 -6.94 0.97 -6.05
C LEU A 99 -7.76 1.70 -7.12
N GLN A 100 -7.66 1.28 -8.38
CA GLN A 100 -8.45 1.83 -9.51
C GLN A 100 -9.97 1.81 -9.30
N LYS A 101 -10.49 0.94 -8.41
CA LYS A 101 -11.94 0.85 -8.13
C LYS A 101 -12.41 1.87 -7.09
N TYR A 102 -11.49 2.52 -6.39
CA TYR A 102 -11.78 3.41 -5.28
C TYR A 102 -11.25 4.81 -5.59
N ASP A 103 -12.10 5.80 -5.36
CA ASP A 103 -11.66 7.19 -5.32
C ASP A 103 -10.97 7.45 -3.97
N LEU A 104 -9.64 7.62 -4.01
CA LEU A 104 -8.82 7.91 -2.84
C LEU A 104 -8.60 9.42 -2.64
N TRP A 105 -9.11 10.27 -3.54
CA TRP A 105 -9.00 11.73 -3.43
C TRP A 105 -10.03 12.27 -2.42
N VAL A 106 -9.69 12.13 -1.14
CA VAL A 106 -10.49 12.65 -0.03
C VAL A 106 -9.84 13.87 0.60
N GLU A 107 -10.63 14.63 1.36
CA GLU A 107 -10.12 15.72 2.21
C GLU A 107 -9.03 15.22 3.17
N GLU A 108 -7.98 16.02 3.39
CA GLU A 108 -6.83 15.67 4.25
C GLU A 108 -7.24 15.16 5.62
N LYS A 109 -8.21 15.83 6.28
CA LYS A 109 -8.69 15.40 7.61
C LYS A 109 -9.26 13.97 7.63
N ILE A 110 -9.85 13.52 6.51
CA ILE A 110 -10.40 12.16 6.37
C ILE A 110 -9.25 11.19 6.14
N TRP A 111 -8.26 11.58 5.34
CA TRP A 111 -7.06 10.80 5.10
C TRP A 111 -6.25 10.59 6.38
N ASP A 112 -6.00 11.65 7.13
CA ASP A 112 -5.27 11.61 8.40
C ASP A 112 -5.98 10.69 9.41
N SER A 113 -7.29 10.82 9.55
CA SER A 113 -8.08 9.95 10.43
C SER A 113 -8.01 8.48 10.00
N PHE A 114 -8.00 8.21 8.70
CA PHE A 114 -7.81 6.85 8.17
C PHE A 114 -6.39 6.32 8.41
N ALA A 115 -5.36 7.16 8.23
CA ALA A 115 -3.98 6.79 8.49
C ALA A 115 -3.77 6.48 9.99
N GLU A 116 -4.32 7.30 10.89
CA GLU A 116 -4.35 7.03 12.32
C GLU A 116 -5.09 5.73 12.65
N TYR A 117 -6.23 5.48 12.00
CA TYR A 117 -6.95 4.22 12.15
C TYR A 117 -6.09 3.02 11.75
N LEU A 118 -5.46 3.04 10.57
CA LEU A 118 -4.57 1.95 10.13
C LEU A 118 -3.41 1.74 11.10
N ARG A 119 -2.77 2.81 11.56
CA ARG A 119 -1.70 2.75 12.57
C ARG A 119 -2.19 2.17 13.90
N SER A 120 -3.42 2.47 14.32
CA SER A 120 -4.01 1.86 15.53
C SER A 120 -4.22 0.34 15.38
N LYS A 121 -4.29 -0.16 14.14
CA LYS A 121 -4.40 -1.59 13.79
C LYS A 121 -3.05 -2.24 13.53
N ALA A 122 -2.00 -1.48 13.24
CA ALA A 122 -0.64 -1.97 13.29
C ALA A 122 -0.39 -2.40 14.73
N THR A 123 -0.29 -3.72 14.96
CA THR A 123 -0.07 -4.31 16.28
C THR A 123 1.03 -3.54 17.00
N LYS A 124 0.73 -2.95 18.16
CA LYS A 124 1.75 -2.60 19.16
C LYS A 124 2.50 -3.91 19.42
N ARG A 125 3.70 -4.02 18.86
CA ARG A 125 4.61 -5.13 19.14
C ARG A 125 4.93 -5.16 20.64
#